data_AF-A0A2K5KSS3-F1
#
_entry.id   AF-A0A2K5KSS3-F1
#
_cell.length_a   1.000
_cell.length_b   1.000
_cell.length_c   1.000
_cell.angle_alpha   90.00
_cell.angle_beta   90.00
_cell.angle_gamma   90.00
#
_symmetry.space_group_name_H-M   'P 1'
#
loop_
_entity.id
_entity.type
_entity.pdbx_description
1 polymer ?
#
loop_
_entity_poly.entity_id
_entity_poly.type
_entity_poly.pdbx_seq_one_letter_code
_entity_poly.pdbx_strand_id
1 'polypeptide(L)'
;MTTSASSHLNKGIKQVYMSLPQGEKVQAMYIWIDGTGEGLRCKTRTLDSEPKCVEELPEWNFDGSSTLQSEGSNSDMYLVPAAMFRDPFRKDPNKLVLCEVFKYNRRPAETNLRHTCKRIMDMVHITVVWEQTEPMAGTSWRPITGPACMLESRLRGLMPRSCLPSGNFKLDLVKESAWEIISGWPVSSCIVCVKTLE
;
A
#
# COMPACT_ATOMS: atom_id res chain seq x y z
N MET A 1 -32.23 -5.79 -6.08
CA MET A 1 -31.12 -4.82 -5.94
C MET A 1 -31.10 -3.96 -7.18
N THR A 2 -31.20 -2.65 -7.06
CA THR A 2 -31.13 -1.74 -8.21
C THR A 2 -29.67 -1.62 -8.65
N THR A 3 -29.39 -1.98 -9.90
CA THR A 3 -28.05 -1.86 -10.50
C THR A 3 -27.75 -0.39 -10.84
N SER A 4 -26.49 0.01 -10.76
CA SER A 4 -26.08 1.39 -11.06
C SER A 4 -26.37 1.75 -12.52
N ALA A 5 -26.88 2.96 -12.79
CA ALA A 5 -27.06 3.42 -14.18
C ALA A 5 -25.77 3.31 -15.00
N SER A 6 -24.62 3.62 -14.38
CA SER A 6 -23.31 3.55 -15.03
C SER A 6 -22.91 2.13 -15.42
N SER A 7 -23.42 1.06 -14.78
CA SER A 7 -23.09 -0.32 -15.16
C SER A 7 -23.71 -0.72 -16.50
N HIS A 8 -24.84 -0.11 -16.89
CA HIS A 8 -25.53 -0.40 -18.15
C HIS A 8 -24.91 0.30 -19.37
N LEU A 9 -23.97 1.25 -19.16
CA LEU A 9 -23.24 1.88 -20.26
C LEU A 9 -22.38 0.85 -21.01
N ASN A 10 -22.30 1.00 -22.34
CA ASN A 10 -21.52 0.11 -23.19
C ASN A 10 -20.02 0.14 -22.84
N LYS A 11 -19.50 -0.97 -22.29
CA LYS A 11 -18.11 -1.10 -21.85
C LYS A 11 -17.12 -1.31 -23.00
N GLY A 12 -17.58 -1.84 -24.13
CA GLY A 12 -16.77 -2.01 -25.33
C GLY A 12 -16.29 -0.67 -25.87
N ILE A 13 -17.15 0.35 -25.86
CA ILE A 13 -16.77 1.71 -26.28
C ILE A 13 -15.66 2.27 -25.39
N LYS A 14 -15.78 2.13 -24.06
CA LYS A 14 -14.70 2.54 -23.13
C LYS A 14 -13.39 1.82 -23.46
N GLN A 15 -13.45 0.53 -23.75
CA GLN A 15 -12.27 -0.27 -24.04
C GLN A 15 -11.55 0.19 -25.32
N VAL A 16 -12.29 0.63 -26.35
CA VAL A 16 -11.71 1.22 -27.57
C VAL A 16 -10.84 2.42 -27.22
N TYR A 17 -11.34 3.37 -26.42
CA TYR A 17 -10.55 4.55 -26.00
C TYR A 17 -9.37 4.18 -25.10
N MET A 18 -9.55 3.23 -24.18
CA MET A 18 -8.48 2.76 -23.28
C MET A 18 -7.37 1.99 -24.03
N SER A 19 -7.61 1.56 -25.28
CA SER A 19 -6.61 0.88 -26.11
C SER A 19 -5.77 1.82 -26.96
N LEU A 20 -6.09 3.13 -26.98
CA LEU A 20 -5.32 4.11 -27.71
C LEU A 20 -3.90 4.24 -27.11
N PRO A 21 -2.86 4.38 -27.94
CA PRO A 21 -1.51 4.63 -27.44
C PRO A 21 -1.47 5.99 -26.74
N GLN A 22 -1.17 6.02 -25.44
CA GLN A 22 -1.24 7.24 -24.62
C GLN A 22 -0.09 8.24 -24.85
N GLY A 23 0.98 7.82 -25.53
CA GLY A 23 2.20 8.61 -25.70
C GLY A 23 3.09 8.60 -24.46
N GLU A 24 3.89 9.65 -24.29
CA GLU A 24 4.92 9.75 -23.25
C GLU A 24 4.41 10.25 -21.89
N LYS A 25 3.25 10.92 -21.89
CA LYS A 25 2.66 11.47 -20.67
C LYS A 25 2.13 10.36 -19.77
N VAL A 26 2.21 10.58 -18.46
CA VAL A 26 1.83 9.59 -17.45
C VAL A 26 0.70 10.12 -16.59
N GLN A 27 -0.28 9.27 -16.28
CA GLN A 27 -1.37 9.62 -15.36
C GLN A 27 -1.04 9.11 -13.96
N ALA A 28 -1.02 10.03 -12.99
CA ALA A 28 -0.86 9.69 -11.58
C ALA A 28 -2.18 9.98 -10.84
N MET A 29 -2.80 8.93 -10.31
CA MET A 29 -4.02 9.01 -9.52
C MET A 29 -3.66 9.11 -8.04
N TYR A 30 -3.85 10.29 -7.47
CA TYR A 30 -3.64 10.57 -6.06
C TYR A 30 -4.88 10.13 -5.30
N ILE A 31 -4.68 9.32 -4.26
CA ILE A 31 -5.72 8.70 -3.43
C ILE A 31 -5.48 9.11 -1.97
N TRP A 32 -6.54 9.52 -1.29
CA TRP A 32 -6.50 9.89 0.13
C TRP A 32 -7.79 9.54 0.86
N ILE A 33 -7.73 9.58 2.19
CA ILE A 33 -8.87 9.34 3.08
C ILE A 33 -9.57 10.68 3.37
N ASP A 34 -10.89 10.70 3.31
CA ASP A 34 -11.68 11.91 3.60
C ASP A 34 -11.91 12.14 5.11
N GLY A 35 -12.75 13.13 5.44
CA GLY A 35 -13.05 13.52 6.81
C GLY A 35 -13.86 12.49 7.60
N THR A 36 -14.46 11.49 6.95
CA THR A 36 -15.13 10.40 7.65
C THR A 36 -14.15 9.38 8.22
N GLY A 37 -12.92 9.33 7.69
CA GLY A 37 -11.91 8.33 8.07
C GLY A 37 -12.08 6.97 7.36
N GLU A 38 -13.18 6.77 6.65
CA GLU A 38 -13.50 5.53 5.92
C GLU A 38 -13.58 5.76 4.40
N GLY A 39 -14.05 6.94 3.99
CA GLY A 39 -14.22 7.29 2.59
C GLY A 39 -12.90 7.52 1.86
N LEU A 40 -12.74 6.90 0.70
CA LEU A 40 -11.63 7.17 -0.21
C LEU A 40 -12.02 8.23 -1.24
N ARG A 41 -11.11 9.16 -1.49
CA ARG A 41 -11.20 10.15 -2.55
C ARG A 41 -10.00 10.00 -3.47
N CYS A 42 -10.20 10.33 -4.74
CA CYS A 42 -9.10 10.34 -5.69
C CYS A 42 -9.27 11.40 -6.76
N LYS A 43 -8.14 11.82 -7.33
CA LYS A 43 -8.09 12.64 -8.53
C LYS A 43 -6.80 12.37 -9.30
N THR A 44 -6.81 12.67 -10.59
CA THR A 44 -5.68 12.35 -11.48
C THR A 44 -5.00 13.61 -11.98
N ARG A 45 -3.66 13.65 -11.98
CA ARG A 45 -2.86 14.61 -12.75
C ARG A 45 -2.07 13.91 -13.84
N THR A 46 -1.68 14.69 -14.83
CA THR A 46 -0.69 14.31 -15.83
C THR A 46 0.70 14.67 -15.33
N LEU A 47 1.66 13.79 -15.56
CA LEU A 47 3.09 13.98 -15.37
C LEU A 47 3.79 13.92 -16.73
N ASP A 48 4.92 14.61 -16.84
CA ASP A 48 5.66 14.69 -18.10
C ASP A 48 6.40 13.40 -18.44
N SER A 49 6.77 12.61 -17.43
CA SER A 49 7.48 11.33 -17.55
C SER A 49 7.05 10.35 -16.46
N GLU A 50 7.42 9.07 -16.60
CA GLU A 50 7.15 8.04 -15.60
C GLU A 50 8.03 8.24 -14.36
N PRO A 51 7.43 8.39 -13.15
CA PRO A 51 8.20 8.51 -11.92
C PRO A 51 8.77 7.14 -11.51
N LYS A 52 10.04 7.13 -11.10
CA LYS A 52 10.74 5.90 -10.68
C LYS A 52 10.53 5.59 -9.21
N CYS A 53 10.43 6.61 -8.37
CA CYS A 53 10.21 6.48 -6.94
C CYS A 53 9.16 7.50 -6.44
N VAL A 54 8.70 7.33 -5.20
CA VAL A 54 7.62 8.15 -4.63
C VAL A 54 8.08 9.60 -4.39
N GLU A 55 9.38 9.81 -4.20
CA GLU A 55 10.00 11.11 -3.95
C GLU A 55 10.00 12.02 -5.18
N GLU A 56 9.91 11.45 -6.38
CA GLU A 56 9.79 12.21 -7.65
C GLU A 56 8.37 12.76 -7.86
N LEU A 57 7.39 12.28 -7.10
CA LEU A 57 6.01 12.74 -7.22
C LEU A 57 5.82 14.11 -6.55
N PRO A 58 5.26 15.09 -7.25
CA PRO A 58 5.03 16.41 -6.66
C PRO A 58 3.95 16.35 -5.58
N GLU A 59 4.11 17.18 -4.55
CA GLU A 59 3.00 17.51 -3.64
C GLU A 59 1.83 18.11 -4.43
N TRP A 60 0.63 17.91 -3.90
CA TRP A 60 -0.57 18.48 -4.48
C TRP A 60 -1.49 19.01 -3.38
N ASN A 61 -2.60 19.62 -3.76
CA ASN A 61 -3.58 20.18 -2.85
C ASN A 61 -4.99 19.87 -3.32
N PHE A 62 -5.98 19.91 -2.44
CA PHE A 62 -7.40 19.81 -2.77
C PHE A 62 -8.23 20.66 -1.82
N ASP A 63 -9.49 20.90 -2.19
CA ASP A 63 -10.47 21.60 -1.35
C ASP A 63 -11.07 20.64 -0.30
N GLY A 64 -10.70 20.85 0.96
CA GLY A 64 -11.14 20.06 2.10
C GLY A 64 -12.57 20.36 2.55
N SER A 65 -13.20 21.43 2.07
CA SER A 65 -14.58 21.77 2.44
C SER A 65 -15.58 20.77 1.86
N SER A 66 -15.26 20.23 0.67
CA SER A 66 -16.02 19.19 -0.03
C SER A 66 -15.74 17.76 0.48
N THR A 67 -14.87 17.61 1.47
CA THR A 67 -14.46 16.30 2.02
C THR A 67 -14.67 16.19 3.53
N LEU A 68 -15.35 17.16 4.17
CA LEU A 68 -15.57 17.24 5.62
C LEU A 68 -14.26 17.40 6.42
N GLN A 69 -13.25 18.06 5.87
CA GLN A 69 -11.92 18.18 6.50
C GLN A 69 -11.49 19.62 6.81
N SER A 70 -12.19 20.62 6.30
CA SER A 70 -11.89 22.03 6.56
C SER A 70 -13.12 22.93 6.50
N GLU A 71 -13.11 24.02 7.25
CA GLU A 71 -14.10 25.10 7.15
C GLU A 71 -13.79 26.02 5.97
N GLY A 72 -14.83 26.60 5.36
CA GLY A 72 -14.76 27.26 4.05
C GLY A 72 -13.89 28.52 3.94
N SER A 73 -13.40 29.09 5.05
CA SER A 73 -12.51 30.27 5.01
C SER A 73 -11.05 29.92 4.71
N ASN A 74 -10.62 28.68 5.00
CA ASN A 74 -9.28 28.19 4.69
C ASN A 74 -9.35 26.69 4.38
N SER A 75 -9.77 26.38 3.16
CA SER A 75 -10.14 25.02 2.79
C SER A 75 -9.04 24.22 2.09
N ASP A 76 -7.90 24.84 1.78
CA ASP A 76 -6.80 24.16 1.13
C ASP A 76 -6.15 23.11 2.06
N MET A 77 -6.12 21.88 1.57
CA MET A 77 -5.42 20.76 2.19
C MET A 77 -4.35 20.23 1.25
N TYR A 78 -3.24 19.76 1.81
CA TYR A 78 -2.10 19.26 1.07
C TYR A 78 -2.08 17.73 1.04
N LEU A 79 -1.66 17.19 -0.09
CA LEU A 79 -1.42 15.78 -0.35
C LEU A 79 0.08 15.57 -0.48
N VAL A 80 0.63 14.78 0.42
CA VAL A 80 2.04 14.35 0.38
C VAL A 80 2.08 12.89 -0.05
N PRO A 81 2.72 12.56 -1.18
CA PRO A 81 2.89 11.18 -1.64
C PRO A 81 3.56 10.30 -0.58
N ALA A 82 2.97 9.14 -0.32
CA ALA A 82 3.41 8.24 0.75
C ALA A 82 3.77 6.84 0.24
N ALA A 83 3.05 6.35 -0.77
CA ALA A 83 3.36 5.09 -1.45
C ALA A 83 2.90 5.16 -2.91
N MET A 84 3.61 4.46 -3.79
CA MET A 84 3.35 4.42 -5.23
C MET A 84 3.17 2.99 -5.72
N PHE A 85 2.17 2.77 -6.58
CA PHE A 85 1.84 1.48 -7.18
C PHE A 85 1.54 1.63 -8.66
N ARG A 86 1.64 0.54 -9.43
CA ARG A 86 1.19 0.49 -10.83
C ARG A 86 -0.34 0.55 -10.89
N ASP A 87 -0.90 1.30 -11.83
CA ASP A 87 -2.36 1.44 -11.99
C ASP A 87 -2.95 0.25 -12.78
N PRO A 88 -3.75 -0.64 -12.16
CA PRO A 88 -4.34 -1.77 -12.87
C PRO A 88 -5.51 -1.38 -13.79
N PHE A 89 -6.08 -0.19 -13.62
CA PHE A 89 -7.21 0.29 -14.42
C PHE A 89 -6.75 0.96 -15.72
N ARG A 90 -5.62 1.67 -15.66
CA ARG A 90 -5.02 2.39 -16.80
C ARG A 90 -3.77 1.73 -17.36
N LYS A 91 -3.21 0.74 -16.67
CA LYS A 91 -1.97 0.02 -17.01
C LYS A 91 -0.74 0.94 -16.96
N ASP A 92 0.44 0.36 -17.14
CA ASP A 92 1.68 1.12 -17.24
C ASP A 92 1.64 2.07 -18.44
N PRO A 93 2.33 3.23 -18.35
CA PRO A 93 3.20 3.70 -17.26
C PRO A 93 2.46 4.36 -16.07
N ASN A 94 1.13 4.30 -16.02
CA ASN A 94 0.31 5.05 -15.05
C ASN A 94 0.43 4.53 -13.62
N LYS A 95 0.24 5.43 -12.64
CA LYS A 95 0.51 5.16 -11.22
C LYS A 95 -0.69 5.47 -10.33
N LEU A 96 -0.85 4.66 -9.28
CA LEU A 96 -1.65 5.00 -8.10
C LEU A 96 -0.73 5.52 -7.01
N VAL A 97 -1.12 6.63 -6.38
CA VAL A 97 -0.33 7.32 -5.37
C VAL A 97 -1.17 7.46 -4.11
N LEU A 98 -0.84 6.71 -3.07
CA LEU A 98 -1.45 6.88 -1.76
C LEU A 98 -0.80 8.07 -1.06
N CYS A 99 -1.63 8.98 -0.53
CA CYS A 99 -1.18 10.24 0.03
C CYS A 99 -1.55 10.38 1.51
N GLU A 100 -0.68 11.05 2.27
CA GLU A 100 -1.04 11.66 3.54
C GLU A 100 -1.69 13.02 3.33
N VAL A 101 -2.61 13.38 4.23
CA VAL A 101 -3.33 14.64 4.19
C VAL A 101 -2.83 15.57 5.30
N PHE A 102 -2.50 16.79 4.92
CA PHE A 102 -2.09 17.86 5.82
C PHE A 102 -2.98 19.09 5.63
N LYS A 103 -3.17 19.85 6.71
CA LYS A 103 -3.91 21.12 6.70
C LYS A 103 -3.05 22.26 6.14
N TYR A 104 -3.67 23.42 5.94
CA TYR A 104 -3.00 24.65 5.51
C TYR A 104 -1.74 24.99 6.33
N ASN A 105 -1.75 24.68 7.64
CA ASN A 105 -0.65 24.94 8.58
C ASN A 105 0.38 23.80 8.65
N ARG A 106 0.37 22.87 7.67
CA ARG A 106 1.24 21.69 7.60
C ARG A 106 1.11 20.71 8.77
N ARG A 107 0.05 20.82 9.58
CA ARG A 107 -0.29 19.80 10.59
C ARG A 107 -1.06 18.65 9.92
N PRO A 108 -0.91 17.40 10.39
CA PRO A 108 -1.69 16.29 9.88
C PRO A 108 -3.18 16.54 10.07
N ALA A 109 -4.01 16.11 9.11
CA ALA A 109 -5.45 16.10 9.28
C ALA A 109 -5.86 15.17 10.42
N GLU A 110 -7.05 15.39 10.99
CA GLU A 110 -7.60 14.55 12.07
C GLU A 110 -7.66 13.06 11.67
N THR A 111 -8.01 12.78 10.42
CA THR A 111 -8.10 11.43 9.88
C THR A 111 -6.77 10.88 9.37
N ASN A 112 -5.67 11.64 9.44
CA ASN A 112 -4.33 11.16 9.08
C ASN A 112 -3.70 10.36 10.24
N LEU A 113 -4.16 9.11 10.38
CA LEU A 113 -3.62 8.16 11.36
C LEU A 113 -2.24 7.62 10.95
N ARG A 114 -1.90 7.68 9.64
CA ARG A 114 -0.61 7.22 9.13
C ARG A 114 0.54 7.98 9.74
N HIS A 115 0.41 9.29 9.93
CA HIS A 115 1.47 10.13 10.46
C HIS A 115 1.98 9.63 11.83
N THR A 116 1.07 9.35 12.76
CA THR A 116 1.41 8.81 14.08
C THR A 116 1.85 7.34 14.00
N CYS A 117 1.17 6.53 13.18
CA CYS A 117 1.51 5.12 12.99
C CYS A 117 2.94 4.94 12.47
N LYS A 118 3.32 5.70 11.43
CA LYS A 118 4.67 5.70 10.86
C LYS A 118 5.71 5.99 11.93
N ARG A 119 5.52 7.01 12.75
CA ARG A 119 6.44 7.33 13.86
C ARG A 119 6.61 6.18 14.84
N ILE A 120 5.53 5.48 15.20
CA ILE A 120 5.61 4.32 16.10
C ILE A 120 6.32 3.16 15.42
N MET A 121 6.01 2.89 14.15
CA MET A 121 6.67 1.83 13.38
C MET A 121 8.16 2.10 13.16
N ASP A 122 8.56 3.37 13.02
CA ASP A 122 9.96 3.77 12.92
C ASP A 122 10.70 3.60 14.27
N MET A 123 10.00 3.77 15.40
CA MET A 123 10.58 3.58 16.74
C MET A 123 10.73 2.11 17.13
N VAL A 124 9.79 1.26 16.69
CA VAL A 124 9.78 -0.15 17.04
C VAL A 124 10.28 -0.95 15.84
N HIS A 125 11.52 -1.43 15.91
CA HIS A 125 12.05 -2.43 14.98
C HIS A 125 11.33 -3.79 15.18
N ILE A 126 10.06 -3.88 14.79
CA ILE A 126 9.27 -5.11 14.90
C ILE A 126 9.60 -6.01 13.72
N THR A 127 10.14 -7.19 13.99
CA THR A 127 10.14 -8.30 13.04
C THR A 127 8.70 -8.83 12.93
N VAL A 128 8.02 -8.49 11.84
CA VAL A 128 6.68 -9.03 11.54
C VAL A 128 6.83 -10.24 10.64
N VAL A 129 6.34 -11.39 11.10
CA VAL A 129 6.16 -12.59 10.26
C VAL A 129 4.70 -12.64 9.86
N TRP A 130 4.46 -12.78 8.56
CA TRP A 130 3.12 -12.92 7.98
C TRP A 130 2.82 -14.39 7.75
N GLU A 131 1.70 -14.86 8.29
CA GLU A 131 1.20 -16.21 8.03
C GLU A 131 0.06 -16.13 7.00
N GLN A 132 0.23 -16.86 5.89
CA GLN A 132 -0.85 -17.06 4.94
C GLN A 132 -1.79 -18.13 5.50
N THR A 133 -3.04 -17.76 5.75
CA THR A 133 -4.10 -18.74 6.04
C THR A 133 -5.07 -18.75 4.85
N GLU A 134 -5.38 -19.94 4.35
CA GLU A 134 -6.38 -20.16 3.30
C GLU A 134 -7.69 -20.65 3.95
N PRO A 135 -8.57 -19.74 4.44
CA PRO A 135 -9.95 -20.11 4.72
C PRO A 135 -10.72 -20.29 3.41
N MET A 136 -11.78 -21.11 3.43
CA MET A 136 -12.62 -21.43 2.25
C MET A 136 -13.28 -20.23 1.53
N ALA A 137 -13.07 -19.00 2.03
CA ALA A 137 -13.61 -17.74 1.49
C ALA A 137 -12.52 -16.78 0.95
N GLY A 138 -11.29 -17.26 0.73
CA GLY A 138 -10.21 -16.49 0.09
C GLY A 138 -8.97 -16.31 0.98
N THR A 139 -7.86 -15.92 0.36
CA THR A 139 -6.56 -15.74 1.02
C THR A 139 -6.61 -14.66 2.09
N SER A 140 -6.25 -15.00 3.34
CA SER A 140 -6.17 -14.07 4.46
C SER A 140 -4.76 -14.06 5.06
N TRP A 141 -4.18 -12.88 5.19
CA TRP A 141 -2.89 -12.67 5.83
C TRP A 141 -3.08 -12.29 7.30
N ARG A 142 -2.42 -13.00 8.21
CA ARG A 142 -2.43 -12.65 9.64
C ARG A 142 -1.03 -12.23 10.09
N PRO A 143 -0.87 -11.05 10.70
CA PRO A 143 0.41 -10.65 11.28
C PRO A 143 0.64 -11.40 12.59
N ILE A 144 1.80 -12.03 12.74
CA ILE A 144 2.28 -12.52 14.03
C ILE A 144 3.30 -11.51 14.54
N THR A 145 2.95 -10.78 15.59
CA THR A 145 3.83 -9.84 16.28
C THR A 145 4.32 -10.43 17.60
N GLY A 146 5.62 -10.38 17.84
CA GLY A 146 6.22 -10.78 19.12
C GLY A 146 7.70 -10.41 19.19
N PRO A 147 8.33 -10.48 20.38
CA PRO A 147 9.78 -10.34 20.50
C PRO A 147 10.48 -11.42 19.67
N ALA A 148 11.63 -11.11 19.05
CA ALA A 148 12.33 -12.02 18.13
C ALA A 148 12.55 -13.44 18.70
N CYS A 149 12.84 -13.55 20.00
CA CYS A 149 13.01 -14.83 20.69
C CYS A 149 11.73 -15.69 20.78
N MET A 150 10.56 -15.06 20.90
CA MET A 150 9.25 -15.74 20.93
C MET A 150 8.81 -16.20 19.55
N LEU A 151 9.26 -15.49 18.50
CA LEU A 151 8.96 -15.80 17.11
C LEU A 151 9.70 -17.06 16.65
N GLU A 152 10.98 -17.23 17.03
CA GLU A 152 11.77 -18.43 16.73
C GLU A 152 11.14 -19.71 17.31
N SER A 153 10.67 -19.67 18.56
CA SER A 153 10.00 -20.83 19.19
C SER A 153 8.69 -21.19 18.49
N ARG A 154 7.95 -20.19 17.98
CA ARG A 154 6.66 -20.38 17.32
C ARG A 154 6.82 -20.90 15.90
N LEU A 155 7.85 -20.43 15.17
CA LEU A 155 8.23 -20.94 13.85
C LEU A 155 8.67 -22.42 13.91
N ARG A 156 9.43 -22.83 14.93
CA ARG A 156 9.77 -24.26 15.13
C ARG A 156 8.56 -25.15 15.36
N GLY A 157 7.49 -24.62 15.96
CA GLY A 157 6.24 -25.35 16.17
C GLY A 157 5.37 -25.50 14.92
N LEU A 158 5.54 -24.62 13.92
CA LEU A 158 4.76 -24.60 12.68
C LEU A 158 5.45 -25.37 11.53
N MET A 159 6.74 -25.66 11.64
CA MET A 159 7.49 -26.46 10.67
C MET A 159 7.17 -27.96 10.83
N PRO A 160 6.86 -28.71 9.74
CA PRO A 160 6.85 -30.17 9.78
C PRO A 160 8.21 -30.68 10.27
N ARG A 161 8.24 -31.75 11.11
CA ARG A 161 9.49 -32.29 11.68
C ARG A 161 10.55 -32.66 10.64
N SER A 162 10.15 -32.90 9.39
CA SER A 162 11.04 -33.18 8.25
C SER A 162 11.83 -31.97 7.73
N CYS A 163 11.47 -30.75 8.16
CA CYS A 163 12.06 -29.49 7.69
C CYS A 163 12.90 -28.77 8.76
N LEU A 164 13.07 -29.37 9.95
CA LEU A 164 14.00 -28.86 10.96
C LEU A 164 15.44 -29.18 10.51
N PRO A 165 16.32 -28.18 10.31
CA PRO A 165 17.73 -28.46 10.09
C PRO A 165 18.30 -29.19 11.30
N SER A 166 19.07 -30.25 11.07
CA SER A 166 19.82 -30.95 12.11
C SER A 166 20.97 -30.07 12.61
N GLY A 167 20.67 -29.10 13.48
CA GLY A 167 21.64 -28.17 14.06
C GLY A 167 21.02 -26.88 14.62
N ASN A 168 21.86 -26.06 15.26
CA ASN A 168 21.46 -24.74 15.78
C ASN A 168 21.08 -23.80 14.63
N PHE A 169 19.77 -23.56 14.46
CA PHE A 169 19.21 -22.55 13.56
C PHE A 169 19.65 -21.15 14.02
N LYS A 170 20.30 -20.38 13.13
CA LYS A 170 20.65 -18.97 13.37
C LYS A 170 20.15 -18.15 12.17
N LEU A 171 19.33 -17.12 12.43
CA LEU A 171 18.86 -16.19 11.40
C LEU A 171 20.01 -15.29 10.93
N ASP A 172 20.56 -15.57 9.75
CA ASP A 172 21.60 -14.73 9.13
C ASP A 172 21.03 -13.49 8.41
N LEU A 173 21.89 -12.50 8.26
CA LEU A 173 21.60 -11.16 7.75
C LEU A 173 21.37 -11.13 6.23
N VAL A 174 20.19 -10.71 5.79
CA VAL A 174 19.95 -10.30 4.40
C VAL A 174 19.57 -8.82 4.40
N LYS A 175 20.39 -8.02 3.68
CA LYS A 175 20.19 -6.57 3.44
C LYS A 175 19.06 -6.36 2.42
N GLU A 176 18.43 -5.18 2.52
CA GLU A 176 17.38 -4.64 1.65
C GLU A 176 17.32 -5.28 0.26
N SER A 177 16.18 -5.88 -0.07
CA SER A 177 15.82 -6.13 -1.46
C SER A 177 14.30 -6.21 -1.59
N ALA A 178 13.87 -5.83 -2.78
CA ALA A 178 12.50 -5.72 -3.24
C ALA A 178 11.63 -6.96 -2.92
N TRP A 179 10.32 -6.74 -2.98
CA TRP A 179 9.24 -7.70 -2.83
C TRP A 179 9.30 -8.86 -3.87
N GLU A 180 10.30 -9.72 -3.86
CA GLU A 180 10.24 -10.94 -4.67
C GLU A 180 9.34 -11.99 -3.99
N ILE A 181 8.12 -12.13 -4.54
CA ILE A 181 7.30 -13.32 -4.33
C ILE A 181 8.01 -14.47 -5.06
N ILE A 182 8.71 -15.34 -4.32
CA ILE A 182 9.18 -16.62 -4.88
C ILE A 182 7.96 -17.54 -4.97
N SER A 183 7.11 -17.35 -5.98
CA SER A 183 6.04 -18.30 -6.31
C SER A 183 6.64 -19.44 -7.12
N GLY A 184 7.12 -20.48 -6.42
CA GLY A 184 7.84 -21.56 -7.08
C GLY A 184 7.71 -22.94 -6.47
N TRP A 185 6.80 -23.21 -5.53
CA TRP A 185 6.63 -24.56 -4.97
C TRP A 185 5.17 -24.86 -4.60
N PRO A 186 4.64 -26.04 -4.95
CA PRO A 186 3.36 -26.49 -4.45
C PRO A 186 3.52 -26.92 -2.98
N VAL A 187 2.44 -26.77 -2.21
CA VAL A 187 2.27 -27.11 -0.77
C VAL A 187 2.72 -26.01 0.21
N SER A 188 1.78 -25.63 1.09
CA SER A 188 1.87 -24.58 2.13
C SER A 188 3.24 -24.41 2.78
N SER A 189 3.93 -23.32 2.44
CA SER A 189 4.63 -22.43 3.37
C SER A 189 5.49 -21.44 2.57
N CYS A 190 5.31 -20.14 2.82
CA CYS A 190 6.27 -19.11 2.42
C CYS A 190 6.67 -18.37 3.69
N ILE A 191 7.95 -18.47 4.06
CA ILE A 191 8.55 -17.72 5.18
C ILE A 191 9.19 -16.47 4.59
N VAL A 192 8.79 -15.29 5.05
CA VAL A 192 9.51 -14.04 4.76
C VAL A 192 10.14 -13.54 6.06
N CYS A 193 11.48 -13.52 6.10
CA CYS A 193 12.26 -12.91 7.17
C CYS A 193 12.65 -11.49 6.76
N VAL A 194 12.33 -10.50 7.60
CA VAL A 194 12.87 -9.14 7.46
C VAL A 194 13.77 -8.84 8.65
N LYS A 195 15.02 -8.50 8.36
CA LYS A 195 16.05 -8.08 9.33
C LYS A 195 16.56 -6.71 8.89
N THR A 196 16.66 -5.75 9.80
CA THR A 196 17.40 -4.50 9.57
C THR A 196 18.49 -4.35 10.64
N LEU A 197 19.73 -4.13 10.17
CA LEU A 197 20.86 -3.48 10.84
C LEU A 197 21.18 -2.24 9.97
N GLU A 198 21.61 -1.09 10.44
CA GLU A 198 22.44 -0.72 11.61
C GLU A 198 21.71 0.14 12.65
#